data_AF-A0A836BRJ3-F1
#
_entry.id   AF-A0A836BRJ3-F1
#
_cell.length_a   1.000
_cell.length_b   1.000
_cell.length_c   1.000
_cell.angle_alpha   90.00
_cell.angle_beta   90.00
_cell.angle_gamma   90.00
#
_symmetry.space_group_name_H-M   'P 1'
#
loop_
_entity.id
_entity.type
_entity.pdbx_description
1 polymer ?
#
loop_
_entity_poly.entity_id
_entity_poly.type
_entity_poly.pdbx_seq_one_letter_code
_entity_poly.pdbx_strand_id
1 'polypeptide(L)'
;MALLTAASLSQERTTVGVIGGGAWGTALAIHCARMGHTTTLWSRGSEVVDAVNEKHENTVHLPGCPCPPSLRASTDLAAVMTGHEVLLMVVPTQYIAATLGEAAKLLKPNQILVSCSKGITLDSLETVAELLEIKVVPSSCSHRLAYLSGPSFAAEVAREQPTAVTIASKDEALATRVQSLLSTVRFRCYRSTDVVGVELGGALKNVLAIACGISDGMGFGNNGRAALITRGLYEMTKLACARGASPLTMSGLAGMGDLVLTCTGDQSRNRTVGLRLGRGEKLADIQASMGGSVASMGGSVAEGVPTARAIRQLAARLGVEVPVMDGIHRCIHEGADAAQVVAESMSRDLKPEVEQAVIQASASAAELYRRAQTSAAALSAAASQALLAAASSGASQEDMEAAVAAAVEALKAAPPVAAAVGGGRGGGGGGGGGGGGGVSNGAVVGSVGKGARAGGRGERVAKGQAVAALAGAAVGAAVAAVAAALIGGRRRR
;
A
#
# COMPACT_ATOMS: atom_id res chain seq x y z
N MET A 1 9.64 24.82 5.23
CA MET A 1 8.23 24.38 4.98
C MET A 1 7.66 24.84 3.64
N ALA A 2 8.27 25.79 2.90
CA ALA A 2 7.78 26.27 1.59
C ALA A 2 8.31 25.51 0.34
N LEU A 3 9.06 24.42 0.51
CA LEU A 3 9.75 23.72 -0.60
C LEU A 3 8.95 22.58 -1.26
N LEU A 4 7.70 22.38 -0.88
CA LEU A 4 6.84 21.31 -1.41
C LEU A 4 5.45 21.89 -1.68
N THR A 5 5.27 22.70 -2.72
CA THR A 5 3.94 22.82 -3.33
C THR A 5 3.57 21.44 -3.91
N ALA A 6 2.29 21.05 -3.88
CA ALA A 6 1.79 19.74 -4.30
C ALA A 6 1.94 19.51 -5.82
N ALA A 7 3.18 19.50 -6.30
CA ALA A 7 3.48 19.16 -7.67
C ALA A 7 3.13 17.68 -7.88
N SER A 8 2.24 17.44 -8.84
CA SER A 8 2.01 16.11 -9.37
C SER A 8 3.33 15.51 -9.85
N LEU A 9 3.55 14.22 -9.57
CA LEU A 9 4.72 13.52 -10.11
C LEU A 9 4.53 13.15 -11.60
N SER A 10 3.30 13.29 -12.12
CA SER A 10 2.94 13.10 -13.52
C SER A 10 2.36 14.39 -14.14
N GLN A 11 2.72 14.66 -15.39
CA GLN A 11 2.09 15.72 -16.18
C GLN A 11 0.84 15.25 -16.94
N GLU A 12 0.50 13.95 -16.87
CA GLU A 12 -0.73 13.42 -17.47
C GLU A 12 -1.95 14.07 -16.80
N ARG A 13 -2.95 14.43 -17.61
CA ARG A 13 -4.26 14.92 -17.17
C ARG A 13 -5.33 14.02 -17.77
N THR A 14 -6.38 13.77 -17.01
CA THR A 14 -7.47 12.84 -17.35
C THR A 14 -8.75 13.29 -16.65
N THR A 15 -9.86 12.62 -16.93
CA THR A 15 -11.16 12.81 -16.29
C THR A 15 -11.36 11.74 -15.22
N VAL A 16 -11.66 12.17 -13.99
CA VAL A 16 -11.84 11.30 -12.82
C VAL A 16 -13.26 11.41 -12.27
N GLY A 17 -14.00 10.30 -12.25
CA GLY A 17 -15.28 10.20 -11.56
C GLY A 17 -15.09 9.52 -10.20
N VAL A 18 -15.52 10.13 -9.10
CA VAL A 18 -15.42 9.54 -7.76
C VAL A 18 -16.80 9.08 -7.30
N ILE A 19 -17.01 7.77 -7.19
CA ILE A 19 -18.29 7.16 -6.83
C ILE A 19 -18.35 6.95 -5.32
N GLY A 20 -18.90 7.93 -4.60
CA GLY A 20 -19.13 7.86 -3.16
C GLY A 20 -18.81 9.17 -2.43
N GLY A 21 -19.84 9.93 -2.06
CA GLY A 21 -19.76 11.25 -1.40
C GLY A 21 -19.31 11.27 0.07
N GLY A 22 -18.79 10.16 0.61
CA GLY A 22 -18.32 10.10 2.00
C GLY A 22 -16.99 10.83 2.23
N ALA A 23 -16.48 10.79 3.47
CA ALA A 23 -15.24 11.46 3.86
C ALA A 23 -14.06 11.08 2.95
N TRP A 24 -13.86 9.78 2.71
CA TRP A 24 -12.74 9.29 1.90
C TRP A 24 -12.88 9.60 0.41
N GLY A 25 -14.08 9.44 -0.17
CA GLY A 25 -14.32 9.81 -1.56
C GLY A 25 -14.16 11.30 -1.80
N THR A 26 -14.63 12.14 -0.87
CA THR A 26 -14.39 13.59 -0.91
C THR A 26 -12.89 13.92 -0.88
N ALA A 27 -12.12 13.29 0.00
CA ALA A 27 -10.67 13.52 0.08
C ALA A 27 -9.94 13.14 -1.22
N LEU A 28 -10.31 12.01 -1.83
CA LEU A 28 -9.78 11.58 -3.13
C LEU A 28 -10.21 12.51 -4.27
N ALA A 29 -11.44 13.02 -4.25
CA ALA A 29 -11.92 13.98 -5.23
C ALA A 29 -11.18 15.33 -5.14
N ILE A 30 -10.96 15.83 -3.91
CA ILE A 30 -10.14 17.00 -3.64
C ILE A 30 -8.71 16.78 -4.16
N HIS A 31 -8.12 15.62 -3.85
CA HIS A 31 -6.77 15.26 -4.28
C HIS A 31 -6.64 15.27 -5.80
N CYS A 32 -7.54 14.57 -6.52
CA CYS A 32 -7.52 14.52 -7.98
C CYS A 32 -7.73 15.90 -8.63
N ALA A 33 -8.66 16.70 -8.07
CA ALA A 33 -8.91 18.05 -8.56
C ALA A 33 -7.69 18.98 -8.38
N ARG A 34 -6.95 18.86 -7.26
CA ARG A 34 -5.71 19.63 -7.02
C ARG A 34 -4.55 19.20 -7.92
N MET A 35 -4.51 17.93 -8.32
CA MET A 35 -3.59 17.45 -9.35
C MET A 35 -3.91 18.02 -10.75
N GLY A 36 -5.08 18.64 -10.92
CA GLY A 36 -5.54 19.23 -12.17
C GLY A 36 -6.36 18.26 -13.04
N HIS A 37 -6.77 17.10 -12.52
CA HIS A 37 -7.72 16.23 -13.21
C HIS A 37 -9.11 16.86 -13.23
N THR A 38 -9.82 16.73 -14.35
CA THR A 38 -11.24 17.09 -14.42
C THR A 38 -12.02 16.10 -13.57
N THR A 39 -12.49 16.54 -12.40
CA THR A 39 -12.99 15.63 -11.37
C THR A 39 -14.45 15.89 -11.05
N THR A 40 -15.26 14.83 -11.04
CA THR A 40 -16.66 14.87 -10.59
C THR A 40 -16.89 13.88 -9.45
N LEU A 41 -17.37 14.36 -8.30
CA LEU A 41 -17.79 13.54 -7.17
C LEU A 41 -19.26 13.16 -7.31
N TRP A 42 -19.56 11.87 -7.37
CA TRP A 42 -20.92 11.38 -7.24
C TRP A 42 -21.29 11.19 -5.77
N SER A 43 -22.44 11.76 -5.38
CA SER A 43 -23.08 11.50 -4.09
C SER A 43 -24.57 11.24 -4.29
N ARG A 44 -25.13 10.34 -3.48
CA ARG A 44 -26.58 10.07 -3.48
C ARG A 44 -27.38 11.22 -2.87
N GLY A 45 -26.85 11.84 -1.80
CA GLY A 45 -27.50 12.95 -1.09
C GLY A 45 -27.25 14.27 -1.81
N SER A 46 -28.33 14.98 -2.17
CA SER A 46 -28.25 16.30 -2.81
C SER A 46 -27.57 17.32 -1.90
N GLU A 47 -27.72 17.18 -0.58
CA GLU A 47 -27.08 18.04 0.42
C GLU A 47 -25.54 18.05 0.31
N VAL A 48 -24.93 16.92 -0.07
CA VAL A 48 -23.48 16.84 -0.33
C VAL A 48 -23.13 17.52 -1.64
N VAL A 49 -23.96 17.32 -2.67
CA VAL A 49 -23.75 17.88 -4.01
C VAL A 49 -23.83 19.40 -3.97
N ASP A 50 -24.86 19.95 -3.35
CA ASP A 50 -25.08 21.38 -3.19
C ASP A 50 -23.95 22.02 -2.37
N ALA A 51 -23.55 21.38 -1.26
CA ALA A 51 -22.43 21.87 -0.44
C ALA A 51 -21.11 21.92 -1.22
N VAL A 52 -20.78 20.89 -2.00
CA VAL A 52 -19.54 20.87 -2.80
C VAL A 52 -19.58 21.91 -3.94
N ASN A 53 -20.72 22.06 -4.61
CA ASN A 53 -20.85 22.95 -5.76
C ASN A 53 -20.97 24.43 -5.37
N GLU A 54 -21.70 24.75 -4.30
CA GLU A 54 -21.99 26.13 -3.89
C GLU A 54 -21.03 26.65 -2.82
N LYS A 55 -20.70 25.81 -1.83
CA LYS A 55 -19.86 26.18 -0.67
C LYS A 55 -18.41 25.76 -0.84
N HIS A 56 -18.12 24.97 -1.88
CA HIS A 56 -16.81 24.37 -2.09
C HIS A 56 -16.30 23.62 -0.85
N GLU A 57 -17.18 22.89 -0.18
CA GLU A 57 -16.85 22.08 0.99
C GLU A 57 -17.91 20.98 1.18
N ASN A 58 -17.48 19.75 1.50
CA ASN A 58 -18.41 18.72 1.97
C ASN A 58 -18.64 18.87 3.47
N THR A 59 -19.54 19.77 3.86
CA THR A 59 -19.84 20.07 5.26
C THR A 59 -20.48 18.89 6.01
N VAL A 60 -21.00 17.89 5.30
CA VAL A 60 -21.69 16.73 5.88
C VAL A 60 -20.70 15.66 6.32
N HIS A 61 -19.74 15.33 5.45
CA HIS A 61 -18.86 14.17 5.67
C HIS A 61 -17.37 14.52 5.83
N LEU A 62 -16.94 15.72 5.44
CA LEU A 62 -15.55 16.13 5.58
C LEU A 62 -15.43 17.64 5.90
N PRO A 63 -15.99 18.11 7.02
CA PRO A 63 -15.94 19.51 7.40
C PRO A 63 -14.51 20.01 7.63
N GLY A 64 -14.29 21.30 7.36
CA GLY A 64 -13.00 21.99 7.49
C GLY A 64 -11.98 21.64 6.40
N CYS A 65 -12.43 21.09 5.26
CA CYS A 65 -11.58 20.70 4.13
C CYS A 65 -12.08 21.36 2.83
N PRO A 66 -11.50 22.49 2.39
CA PRO A 66 -11.98 23.21 1.21
C PRO A 66 -11.73 22.42 -0.08
N CYS A 67 -12.78 22.30 -0.88
CA CYS A 67 -12.78 21.74 -2.21
C CYS A 67 -12.22 22.75 -3.23
N PRO A 68 -11.39 22.32 -4.18
CA PRO A 68 -10.97 23.20 -5.28
C PRO A 68 -12.18 23.70 -6.08
N PRO A 69 -12.19 24.96 -6.56
CA PRO A 69 -13.28 25.48 -7.39
C PRO A 69 -13.49 24.73 -8.71
N SER A 70 -12.54 23.89 -9.13
CA SER A 70 -12.65 23.00 -10.29
C SER A 70 -13.41 21.70 -10.00
N LEU A 71 -13.54 21.29 -8.73
CA LEU A 71 -14.27 20.10 -8.35
C LEU A 71 -15.77 20.34 -8.54
N ARG A 72 -16.45 19.39 -9.18
CA ARG A 72 -17.91 19.36 -9.29
C ARG A 72 -18.47 18.14 -8.57
N ALA A 73 -19.71 18.24 -8.13
CA ALA A 73 -20.46 17.11 -7.62
C ALA A 73 -21.77 16.91 -8.40
N SER A 74 -22.24 15.67 -8.46
CA SER A 74 -23.47 15.29 -9.16
C SER A 74 -24.21 14.17 -8.44
N THR A 75 -25.54 14.16 -8.54
CA THR A 75 -26.39 13.04 -8.14
C THR A 75 -26.59 12.02 -9.27
N ASP A 76 -26.24 12.37 -10.51
CA ASP A 76 -26.36 11.51 -11.68
C ASP A 76 -25.18 10.53 -11.77
N LEU A 77 -25.41 9.29 -11.34
CA LEU A 77 -24.41 8.22 -11.39
C LEU A 77 -24.05 7.85 -12.83
N ALA A 78 -25.02 7.82 -13.74
CA ALA A 78 -24.80 7.41 -15.12
C ALA A 78 -23.90 8.40 -15.87
N ALA A 79 -24.11 9.70 -15.65
CA ALA A 79 -23.25 10.75 -16.20
C ALA A 79 -21.82 10.63 -15.66
N VAL A 80 -21.64 10.42 -14.35
CA VAL A 80 -20.30 10.23 -13.77
C VAL A 80 -19.63 8.96 -14.30
N MET A 81 -20.36 7.85 -14.38
CA MET A 81 -19.80 6.59 -14.88
C MET A 81 -19.41 6.65 -16.35
N THR A 82 -20.14 7.37 -17.21
CA THR A 82 -19.89 7.36 -18.66
C THR A 82 -18.94 8.46 -19.14
N GLY A 83 -18.81 9.56 -18.37
CA GLY A 83 -18.07 10.76 -18.73
C GLY A 83 -16.61 10.81 -18.31
N HIS A 84 -16.09 9.79 -17.60
CA HIS A 84 -14.75 9.82 -17.02
C HIS A 84 -13.90 8.62 -17.45
N GLU A 85 -12.62 8.80 -17.69
CA GLU A 85 -11.70 7.71 -18.07
C GLU A 85 -11.31 6.84 -16.87
N VAL A 86 -11.21 7.47 -15.69
CA VAL A 86 -10.88 6.80 -14.43
C VAL A 86 -12.02 6.98 -13.46
N LEU A 87 -12.45 5.88 -12.85
CA LEU A 87 -13.48 5.84 -11.83
C LEU A 87 -12.84 5.39 -10.51
N LEU A 88 -12.95 6.20 -9.47
CA LEU A 88 -12.60 5.83 -8.11
C LEU A 88 -13.87 5.40 -7.37
N MET A 89 -14.02 4.11 -7.10
CA MET A 89 -15.17 3.58 -6.36
C MET A 89 -14.86 3.60 -4.87
N VAL A 90 -15.64 4.36 -4.10
CA VAL A 90 -15.43 4.59 -2.66
C VAL A 90 -16.71 4.30 -1.87
N VAL A 91 -17.49 3.32 -2.35
CA VAL A 91 -18.76 2.88 -1.77
C VAL A 91 -18.46 1.80 -0.72
N PRO A 92 -19.02 1.85 0.50
CA PRO A 92 -18.82 0.78 1.48
C PRO A 92 -19.18 -0.59 0.90
N THR A 93 -18.39 -1.63 1.22
CA THR A 93 -18.43 -2.93 0.52
C THR A 93 -19.83 -3.51 0.40
N GLN A 94 -20.67 -3.39 1.44
CA GLN A 94 -22.02 -3.96 1.46
C GLN A 94 -23.00 -3.27 0.49
N TYR A 95 -22.68 -2.05 0.07
CA TYR A 95 -23.54 -1.27 -0.82
C TYR A 95 -23.01 -1.21 -2.26
N ILE A 96 -21.87 -1.84 -2.58
CA ILE A 96 -21.27 -1.81 -3.92
C ILE A 96 -22.24 -2.37 -4.96
N ALA A 97 -22.75 -3.59 -4.73
CA ALA A 97 -23.65 -4.26 -5.67
C ALA A 97 -24.95 -3.47 -5.89
N ALA A 98 -25.55 -2.94 -4.82
CA ALA A 98 -26.77 -2.15 -4.93
C ALA A 98 -26.54 -0.76 -5.55
N THR A 99 -25.37 -0.15 -5.32
CA THR A 99 -25.06 1.19 -5.83
C THR A 99 -24.69 1.15 -7.31
N LEU A 100 -23.82 0.22 -7.71
CA LEU A 100 -23.43 0.08 -9.10
C LEU A 100 -24.51 -0.63 -9.91
N GLY A 101 -25.13 -1.69 -9.37
CA GLY A 101 -26.28 -2.39 -9.94
C GLY A 101 -26.27 -2.47 -11.47
N GLU A 102 -27.34 -1.98 -12.09
CA GLU A 102 -27.48 -1.90 -13.54
C GLU A 102 -26.55 -0.84 -14.18
N ALA A 103 -26.15 0.19 -13.44
CA ALA A 103 -25.24 1.22 -13.94
C ALA A 103 -23.84 0.66 -14.26
N ALA A 104 -23.44 -0.48 -13.67
CA ALA A 104 -22.23 -1.19 -14.05
C ALA A 104 -22.18 -1.58 -15.53
N LYS A 105 -23.34 -1.77 -16.19
CA LYS A 105 -23.44 -2.04 -17.64
C LYS A 105 -23.03 -0.84 -18.51
N LEU A 106 -22.95 0.35 -17.92
CA LEU A 106 -22.48 1.57 -18.59
C LEU A 106 -20.95 1.66 -18.65
N LEU A 107 -20.23 0.78 -17.95
CA LEU A 107 -18.77 0.72 -18.00
C LEU A 107 -18.29 0.36 -19.40
N LYS A 108 -17.36 1.16 -19.90
CA LYS A 108 -16.69 0.96 -21.19
C LYS A 108 -15.38 0.20 -20.96
N PRO A 109 -14.99 -0.72 -21.87
CA PRO A 109 -13.78 -1.54 -21.70
C PRO A 109 -12.45 -0.78 -21.57
N ASN A 110 -12.40 0.50 -21.97
CA ASN A 110 -11.20 1.32 -21.87
C ASN A 110 -11.09 2.09 -20.54
N GLN A 111 -12.17 2.18 -19.76
CA GLN A 111 -12.16 2.87 -18.47
C GLN A 111 -11.35 2.10 -17.44
N ILE A 112 -10.79 2.81 -16.46
CA ILE A 112 -10.13 2.22 -15.29
C ILE A 112 -11.07 2.33 -14.11
N LEU A 113 -11.32 1.23 -13.39
CA LEU A 113 -12.06 1.26 -12.13
C LEU A 113 -11.10 0.93 -10.98
N VAL A 114 -10.83 1.93 -10.14
CA VAL A 114 -10.02 1.78 -8.93
C VAL A 114 -10.96 1.66 -7.73
N SER A 115 -11.02 0.49 -7.11
CA SER A 115 -11.70 0.32 -5.83
C SER A 115 -10.85 0.91 -4.72
N CYS A 116 -11.43 1.82 -3.95
CA CYS A 116 -10.86 2.38 -2.72
C CYS A 116 -11.62 1.90 -1.47
N SER A 117 -12.54 0.95 -1.66
CA SER A 117 -13.38 0.39 -0.62
C SER A 117 -12.63 -0.70 0.16
N LYS A 118 -12.85 -0.75 1.47
CA LYS A 118 -12.20 -1.71 2.38
C LYS A 118 -13.27 -2.58 3.03
N GLY A 119 -13.12 -3.90 2.97
CA GLY A 119 -14.04 -4.85 3.58
C GLY A 119 -14.22 -6.12 2.77
N ILE A 120 -14.96 -7.06 3.36
CA ILE A 120 -15.46 -8.28 2.70
C ILE A 120 -16.98 -8.27 2.75
N THR A 121 -17.65 -8.94 1.82
CA THR A 121 -19.11 -9.11 1.88
C THR A 121 -19.49 -9.94 3.12
N LEU A 122 -20.63 -9.62 3.76
CA LEU A 122 -21.02 -10.30 5.00
C LEU A 122 -21.52 -11.73 4.77
N ASP A 123 -22.20 -11.97 3.66
CA ASP A 123 -22.85 -13.26 3.41
C ASP A 123 -21.96 -14.21 2.59
N SER A 124 -21.39 -13.71 1.48
CA SER A 124 -20.57 -14.52 0.57
C SER A 124 -19.10 -14.61 0.99
N LEU A 125 -18.63 -13.72 1.87
CA LEU A 125 -17.24 -13.63 2.34
C LEU A 125 -16.23 -13.33 1.23
N GLU A 126 -16.69 -12.61 0.20
CA GLU A 126 -15.92 -12.23 -0.97
C GLU A 126 -15.13 -10.94 -0.71
N THR A 127 -13.93 -10.86 -1.27
CA THR A 127 -13.22 -9.57 -1.36
C THR A 127 -13.92 -8.64 -2.35
N VAL A 128 -13.56 -7.35 -2.38
CA VAL A 128 -14.16 -6.43 -3.35
C VAL A 128 -13.76 -6.83 -4.77
N ALA A 129 -12.56 -7.38 -4.99
CA ALA A 129 -12.18 -7.93 -6.28
C ALA A 129 -13.10 -9.06 -6.74
N GLU A 130 -13.34 -10.05 -5.88
CA GLU A 130 -14.25 -11.15 -6.20
C GLU A 130 -15.68 -10.66 -6.45
N LEU A 131 -16.17 -9.75 -5.60
CA LEU A 131 -17.50 -9.15 -5.78
C LEU A 131 -17.60 -8.45 -7.14
N LEU A 132 -16.62 -7.60 -7.47
CA LEU A 132 -16.63 -6.85 -8.72
C LEU A 132 -16.54 -7.79 -9.92
N GLU A 133 -15.53 -8.65 -9.96
CA GLU A 133 -15.24 -9.53 -11.10
C GLU A 133 -16.33 -10.56 -11.38
N ILE A 134 -16.95 -11.11 -10.33
CA ILE A 134 -17.93 -12.19 -10.47
C ILE A 134 -19.34 -11.65 -10.68
N LYS A 135 -19.70 -10.52 -10.03
CA LYS A 135 -21.11 -10.13 -9.88
C LYS A 135 -21.48 -8.74 -10.39
N VAL A 136 -20.53 -7.80 -10.48
CA VAL A 136 -20.87 -6.39 -10.70
C VAL A 136 -20.38 -5.89 -12.04
N VAL A 137 -19.10 -6.02 -12.35
CA VAL A 137 -18.56 -5.44 -13.59
C VAL A 137 -18.73 -6.41 -14.76
N PRO A 138 -19.02 -5.91 -15.97
CA PRO A 138 -18.99 -6.75 -17.17
C PRO A 138 -17.62 -7.42 -17.34
N SER A 139 -17.60 -8.67 -17.80
CA SER A 139 -16.36 -9.44 -18.00
C SER A 139 -15.37 -8.74 -18.95
N SER A 140 -15.88 -7.95 -19.90
CA SER A 140 -15.06 -7.11 -20.79
C SER A 140 -14.25 -6.02 -20.08
N CYS A 141 -14.61 -5.67 -18.84
CA CYS A 141 -14.00 -4.59 -18.05
C CYS A 141 -13.14 -5.11 -16.89
N SER A 142 -13.17 -6.41 -16.57
CA SER A 142 -12.47 -6.99 -15.40
C SER A 142 -10.95 -6.80 -15.44
N HIS A 143 -10.35 -6.74 -16.63
CA HIS A 143 -8.93 -6.47 -16.83
C HIS A 143 -8.50 -5.03 -16.48
N ARG A 144 -9.46 -4.14 -16.18
CA ARG A 144 -9.23 -2.73 -15.86
C ARG A 144 -9.48 -2.38 -14.39
N LEU A 145 -9.43 -3.39 -13.52
CA LEU A 145 -9.60 -3.23 -12.08
C LEU A 145 -8.27 -2.98 -11.37
N ALA A 146 -8.28 -1.98 -10.49
CA ALA A 146 -7.20 -1.73 -9.54
C ALA A 146 -7.77 -1.45 -8.14
N TYR A 147 -6.94 -1.52 -7.11
CA TYR A 147 -7.35 -1.47 -5.72
C TYR A 147 -6.39 -0.60 -4.93
N LEU A 148 -6.92 0.35 -4.15
CA LEU A 148 -6.15 1.26 -3.33
C LEU A 148 -6.37 0.92 -1.85
N SER A 149 -5.29 0.63 -1.12
CA SER A 149 -5.31 0.47 0.33
C SER A 149 -4.05 1.02 0.98
N GLY A 150 -4.08 1.22 2.30
CA GLY A 150 -2.97 1.82 3.05
C GLY A 150 -3.42 2.84 4.09
N PRO A 151 -2.47 3.35 4.90
CA PRO A 151 -2.73 4.34 5.94
C PRO A 151 -3.08 5.69 5.31
N SER A 152 -4.37 6.05 5.33
CA SER A 152 -4.87 7.20 4.56
C SER A 152 -6.10 7.85 5.20
N PHE A 153 -5.95 8.48 6.38
CA PHE A 153 -7.07 9.22 6.96
C PHE A 153 -7.52 10.35 6.03
N ALA A 154 -8.83 10.41 5.78
CA ALA A 154 -9.41 11.27 4.76
C ALA A 154 -9.09 12.75 4.98
N ALA A 155 -9.18 13.22 6.23
CA ALA A 155 -8.93 14.62 6.56
C ALA A 155 -7.44 15.00 6.40
N GLU A 156 -6.52 14.07 6.61
CA GLU A 156 -5.09 14.28 6.39
C GLU A 156 -4.77 14.37 4.89
N VAL A 157 -5.35 13.47 4.09
CA VAL A 157 -5.21 13.51 2.63
C VAL A 157 -5.81 14.79 2.03
N ALA A 158 -7.00 15.18 2.47
CA ALA A 158 -7.64 16.43 2.02
C ALA A 158 -6.88 17.70 2.44
N ARG A 159 -6.03 17.63 3.48
CA ARG A 159 -5.12 18.70 3.90
C ARG A 159 -3.70 18.55 3.34
N GLU A 160 -3.53 17.63 2.38
CA GLU A 160 -2.25 17.30 1.74
C GLU A 160 -1.14 16.91 2.72
N GLN A 161 -1.48 16.27 3.85
CA GLN A 161 -0.47 15.71 4.74
C GLN A 161 0.22 14.51 4.09
N PRO A 162 1.52 14.26 4.37
CA PRO A 162 2.24 13.14 3.80
C PRO A 162 1.51 11.81 4.02
N THR A 163 1.13 11.17 2.91
CA THR A 163 0.36 9.92 2.89
C THR A 163 1.02 8.95 1.93
N ALA A 164 1.11 7.67 2.33
CA ALA A 164 1.62 6.61 1.49
C ALA A 164 0.60 5.46 1.40
N VAL A 165 0.29 5.04 0.18
CA VAL A 165 -0.68 3.97 -0.09
C VAL A 165 -0.13 2.95 -1.08
N THR A 166 -0.77 1.80 -1.17
CA THR A 166 -0.51 0.77 -2.18
C THR A 166 -1.65 0.73 -3.19
N ILE A 167 -1.29 0.72 -4.47
CA ILE A 167 -2.15 0.43 -5.61
C ILE A 167 -1.85 -1.00 -6.05
N ALA A 168 -2.85 -1.86 -6.04
CA ALA A 168 -2.75 -3.21 -6.55
C ALA A 168 -3.56 -3.41 -7.82
N SER A 169 -3.04 -4.20 -8.76
CA SER A 169 -3.82 -4.75 -9.87
C SER A 169 -3.20 -6.07 -10.32
N LYS A 170 -4.00 -6.96 -10.91
CA LYS A 170 -3.48 -8.18 -11.56
C LYS A 170 -2.60 -7.84 -12.77
N ASP A 171 -2.81 -6.65 -13.36
CA ASP A 171 -1.99 -6.11 -14.45
C ASP A 171 -1.00 -5.04 -13.90
N GLU A 172 0.28 -5.34 -13.97
CA GLU A 172 1.37 -4.46 -13.54
C GLU A 172 1.40 -3.14 -14.33
N ALA A 173 1.04 -3.16 -15.61
CA ALA A 173 0.98 -1.95 -16.43
C ALA A 173 -0.16 -1.02 -15.97
N LEU A 174 -1.31 -1.61 -15.61
CA LEU A 174 -2.43 -0.88 -15.03
C LEU A 174 -2.07 -0.29 -13.66
N ALA A 175 -1.46 -1.07 -12.78
CA ALA A 175 -0.98 -0.57 -11.49
C ALA A 175 0.01 0.59 -11.66
N THR A 176 0.88 0.51 -12.68
CA THR A 176 1.82 1.58 -13.05
C THR A 176 1.11 2.84 -13.50
N ARG A 177 0.11 2.71 -14.36
CA ARG A 177 -0.67 3.85 -14.82
C ARG A 177 -1.43 4.52 -13.68
N VAL A 178 -2.13 3.75 -12.84
CA VAL A 178 -2.87 4.30 -11.69
C VAL A 178 -1.93 4.93 -10.66
N GLN A 179 -0.76 4.34 -10.41
CA GLN A 179 0.27 4.95 -9.57
C GLN A 179 0.67 6.34 -10.08
N SER A 180 0.97 6.45 -11.38
CA SER A 180 1.36 7.72 -12.02
C SER A 180 0.26 8.77 -11.90
N LEU A 181 -0.99 8.38 -12.16
CA LEU A 181 -2.16 9.27 -12.15
C LEU A 181 -2.52 9.79 -10.75
N LEU A 182 -2.18 9.07 -9.68
CA LEU A 182 -2.57 9.46 -8.32
C LEU A 182 -1.42 9.99 -7.47
N SER A 183 -0.17 9.87 -7.92
CA SER A 183 0.99 10.22 -7.07
C SER A 183 1.35 11.71 -7.13
N THR A 184 1.57 12.28 -5.95
CA THR A 184 2.19 13.60 -5.77
C THR A 184 3.36 13.49 -4.81
N VAL A 185 4.08 14.59 -4.59
CA VAL A 185 5.11 14.65 -3.53
C VAL A 185 4.56 14.42 -2.12
N ARG A 186 3.24 14.54 -1.89
CA ARG A 186 2.58 14.35 -0.58
C ARG A 186 1.63 13.15 -0.52
N PHE A 187 1.25 12.60 -1.66
CA PHE A 187 0.46 11.38 -1.75
C PHE A 187 1.22 10.36 -2.58
N ARG A 188 1.94 9.45 -1.94
CA ARG A 188 2.84 8.52 -2.62
C ARG A 188 2.20 7.16 -2.78
N CYS A 189 1.94 6.76 -4.02
CA CYS A 189 1.47 5.42 -4.33
C CYS A 189 2.66 4.47 -4.53
N TYR A 190 2.58 3.28 -3.95
CA TYR A 190 3.42 2.12 -4.24
C TYR A 190 2.60 1.08 -5.02
N ARG A 191 3.25 0.16 -5.74
CA ARG A 191 2.56 -0.81 -6.60
C ARG A 191 2.67 -2.21 -6.04
N SER A 192 1.68 -3.03 -6.33
CA SER A 192 1.66 -4.46 -6.02
C SER A 192 0.84 -5.22 -7.06
N THR A 193 1.16 -6.49 -7.27
CA THR A 193 0.29 -7.43 -8.00
C THR A 193 -0.54 -8.30 -7.05
N ASP A 194 -0.29 -8.22 -5.74
CA ASP A 194 -1.01 -8.95 -4.72
C ASP A 194 -2.31 -8.23 -4.31
N VAL A 195 -3.31 -8.34 -5.19
CA VAL A 195 -4.66 -7.77 -4.96
C VAL A 195 -5.27 -8.33 -3.68
N VAL A 196 -5.22 -9.65 -3.49
CA VAL A 196 -5.84 -10.33 -2.33
C VAL A 196 -5.24 -9.81 -1.03
N GLY A 197 -3.91 -9.68 -0.95
CA GLY A 197 -3.25 -9.14 0.23
C GLY A 197 -3.61 -7.68 0.48
N VAL A 198 -3.67 -6.84 -0.55
CA VAL A 198 -4.00 -5.41 -0.38
C VAL A 198 -5.44 -5.22 0.12
N GLU A 199 -6.38 -6.02 -0.38
CA GLU A 199 -7.79 -5.98 0.05
C GLU A 199 -7.99 -6.53 1.47
N LEU A 200 -7.43 -7.70 1.77
CA LEU A 200 -7.56 -8.32 3.09
C LEU A 200 -6.84 -7.52 4.17
N GLY A 201 -5.72 -6.88 3.85
CA GLY A 201 -5.04 -5.95 4.76
C GLY A 201 -5.97 -4.84 5.23
N GLY A 202 -6.70 -4.22 4.30
CA GLY A 202 -7.68 -3.17 4.59
C GLY A 202 -8.95 -3.68 5.29
N ALA A 203 -9.43 -4.88 4.93
CA ALA A 203 -10.67 -5.44 5.46
C ALA A 203 -10.54 -5.92 6.92
N LEU A 204 -9.44 -6.59 7.26
CA LEU A 204 -9.29 -7.26 8.56
C LEU A 204 -8.90 -6.30 9.70
N LYS A 205 -8.18 -5.21 9.38
CA LYS A 205 -7.64 -4.28 10.38
C LYS A 205 -8.71 -3.59 11.25
N ASN A 206 -9.90 -3.36 10.70
CA ASN A 206 -10.96 -2.63 11.39
C ASN A 206 -11.46 -3.38 12.64
N VAL A 207 -11.47 -4.71 12.62
CA VAL A 207 -11.85 -5.53 13.79
C VAL A 207 -10.77 -5.46 14.87
N LEU A 208 -9.50 -5.47 14.49
CA LEU A 208 -8.38 -5.32 15.43
C LEU A 208 -8.30 -3.92 16.05
N ALA A 209 -8.76 -2.89 15.33
CA ALA A 209 -8.90 -1.56 15.89
C ALA A 209 -9.95 -1.51 17.01
N ILE A 210 -11.03 -2.30 16.91
CA ILE A 210 -11.98 -2.47 18.03
C ILE A 210 -11.28 -3.16 19.21
N ALA A 211 -10.47 -4.20 18.97
CA ALA A 211 -9.70 -4.85 20.03
C ALA A 211 -8.76 -3.89 20.77
N CYS A 212 -8.01 -3.07 20.03
CA CYS A 212 -7.15 -2.05 20.61
C CYS A 212 -7.95 -1.00 21.39
N GLY A 213 -9.11 -0.60 20.89
CA GLY A 213 -10.04 0.26 21.62
C GLY A 213 -10.48 -0.36 22.94
N ILE A 214 -10.91 -1.63 22.94
CA ILE A 214 -11.33 -2.33 24.16
C ILE A 214 -10.19 -2.34 25.18
N SER A 215 -8.98 -2.72 24.75
CA SER A 215 -7.79 -2.69 25.59
C SER A 215 -7.50 -1.30 26.18
N ASP A 216 -7.68 -0.23 25.39
CA ASP A 216 -7.54 1.14 25.86
C ASP A 216 -8.63 1.52 26.87
N GLY A 217 -9.87 1.09 26.63
CA GLY A 217 -11.02 1.36 27.50
C GLY A 217 -10.91 0.69 28.86
N MET A 218 -10.26 -0.47 28.90
CA MET A 218 -9.96 -1.23 30.12
C MET A 218 -8.70 -0.74 30.85
N GLY A 219 -7.95 0.19 30.27
CA GLY A 219 -6.77 0.79 30.91
C GLY A 219 -5.49 -0.06 30.85
N PHE A 220 -5.35 -0.98 29.89
CA PHE A 220 -4.16 -1.87 29.79
C PHE A 220 -2.89 -1.21 29.25
N GLY A 221 -2.95 0.08 28.89
CA GLY A 221 -1.81 0.87 28.47
C GLY A 221 -1.18 0.43 27.14
N ASN A 222 -0.02 1.03 26.84
CA ASN A 222 0.62 0.88 25.53
C ASN A 222 1.18 -0.53 25.27
N ASN A 223 1.57 -1.26 26.32
CA ASN A 223 2.07 -2.63 26.19
C ASN A 223 0.98 -3.58 25.67
N GLY A 224 -0.23 -3.50 26.24
CA GLY A 224 -1.38 -4.29 25.78
C GLY A 224 -1.74 -3.96 24.33
N ARG A 225 -1.76 -2.67 23.98
CA ARG A 225 -2.01 -2.22 22.60
C ARG A 225 -0.96 -2.76 21.63
N ALA A 226 0.32 -2.66 21.97
CA ALA A 226 1.41 -3.15 21.12
C ALA A 226 1.32 -4.67 20.91
N ALA A 227 1.05 -5.44 21.97
CA ALA A 227 0.85 -6.88 21.88
C ALA A 227 -0.34 -7.23 20.97
N LEU A 228 -1.46 -6.51 21.10
CA LEU A 228 -2.65 -6.71 20.25
C LEU A 228 -2.39 -6.39 18.78
N ILE A 229 -1.67 -5.31 18.48
CA ILE A 229 -1.30 -4.97 17.10
C ILE A 229 -0.44 -6.08 16.50
N THR A 230 0.58 -6.56 17.22
CA THR A 230 1.49 -7.62 16.73
C THR A 230 0.77 -8.95 16.54
N ARG A 231 -0.01 -9.40 17.53
CA ARG A 231 -0.75 -10.67 17.43
C ARG A 231 -1.92 -10.59 16.46
N GLY A 232 -2.57 -9.43 16.36
CA GLY A 232 -3.58 -9.16 15.34
C GLY A 232 -3.02 -9.22 13.93
N LEU A 233 -1.84 -8.63 13.69
CA LEU A 233 -1.15 -8.75 12.40
C LEU A 233 -0.82 -10.20 12.05
N TYR A 234 -0.43 -11.01 13.04
CA TYR A 234 -0.21 -12.45 12.85
C TYR A 234 -1.49 -13.16 12.36
N GLU A 235 -2.65 -12.88 12.98
CA GLU A 235 -3.94 -13.43 12.55
C GLU A 235 -4.35 -12.95 11.15
N MET A 236 -4.18 -11.66 10.86
CA MET A 236 -4.39 -11.10 9.52
C MET A 236 -3.55 -11.84 8.48
N THR A 237 -2.27 -12.08 8.81
CA THR A 237 -1.33 -12.72 7.89
C THR A 237 -1.71 -14.16 7.61
N LYS A 238 -2.10 -14.93 8.64
CA LYS A 238 -2.58 -16.31 8.43
C LYS A 238 -3.82 -16.36 7.55
N LEU A 239 -4.83 -15.52 7.82
CA LEU A 239 -6.04 -15.47 7.00
C LEU A 239 -5.74 -15.06 5.55
N ALA A 240 -4.90 -14.04 5.36
CA ALA A 240 -4.53 -13.57 4.04
C ALA A 240 -3.76 -14.64 3.25
N CYS A 241 -2.77 -15.29 3.87
CA CYS A 241 -2.01 -16.36 3.24
C CYS A 241 -2.89 -17.58 2.90
N ALA A 242 -3.86 -17.92 3.75
CA ALA A 242 -4.84 -18.99 3.47
C ALA A 242 -5.71 -18.68 2.24
N ARG A 243 -5.78 -17.41 1.81
CA ARG A 243 -6.45 -16.95 0.58
C ARG A 243 -5.48 -16.69 -0.58
N GLY A 244 -4.20 -17.05 -0.42
CA GLY A 244 -3.17 -16.91 -1.45
C GLY A 244 -2.46 -15.56 -1.49
N ALA A 245 -2.69 -14.68 -0.50
CA ALA A 245 -1.96 -13.42 -0.39
C ALA A 245 -0.48 -13.62 -0.01
N SER A 246 0.35 -12.64 -0.33
CA SER A 246 1.74 -12.59 0.12
C SER A 246 1.84 -12.10 1.57
N PRO A 247 2.62 -12.77 2.43
CA PRO A 247 2.87 -12.27 3.79
C PRO A 247 3.62 -10.93 3.78
N LEU A 248 4.40 -10.62 2.72
CA LEU A 248 5.11 -9.34 2.62
C LEU A 248 4.15 -8.16 2.42
N THR A 249 3.00 -8.38 1.79
CA THR A 249 1.95 -7.35 1.67
C THR A 249 1.36 -7.00 3.04
N MET A 250 1.23 -7.99 3.93
CA MET A 250 0.78 -7.78 5.31
C MET A 250 1.78 -6.97 6.13
N SER A 251 3.08 -7.14 5.90
CA SER A 251 4.11 -6.29 6.51
C SER A 251 4.22 -4.88 5.89
N GLY A 252 3.51 -4.63 4.78
CA GLY A 252 3.56 -3.36 4.05
C GLY A 252 2.50 -2.33 4.47
N LEU A 253 2.29 -1.33 3.61
CA LEU A 253 1.35 -0.23 3.86
C LEU A 253 -0.10 -0.71 3.99
N ALA A 254 -0.56 -1.60 3.10
CA ALA A 254 -1.93 -2.10 3.11
C ALA A 254 -2.26 -3.00 4.32
N GLY A 255 -1.25 -3.63 4.93
CA GLY A 255 -1.39 -4.40 6.16
C GLY A 255 -0.98 -3.60 7.39
N MET A 256 0.26 -3.77 7.84
CA MET A 256 0.81 -3.18 9.06
C MET A 256 0.66 -1.66 9.11
N GLY A 257 0.92 -0.95 8.01
CA GLY A 257 0.81 0.51 7.98
C GLY A 257 -0.59 0.98 8.33
N ASP A 258 -1.60 0.46 7.62
CA ASP A 258 -3.00 0.82 7.84
C ASP A 258 -3.53 0.29 9.19
N LEU A 259 -3.08 -0.89 9.62
CA LEU A 259 -3.39 -1.44 10.94
C LEU A 259 -2.93 -0.49 12.06
N VAL A 260 -1.66 -0.10 12.06
CA VAL A 260 -1.09 0.80 13.07
C VAL A 260 -1.86 2.12 13.10
N LEU A 261 -2.03 2.78 11.94
CA LEU A 261 -2.79 4.03 11.85
C LEU A 261 -4.18 3.91 12.51
N THR A 262 -4.86 2.81 12.24
CA THR A 262 -6.25 2.60 12.68
C THR A 262 -6.34 2.21 14.16
N CYS A 263 -5.35 1.49 14.68
CA CYS A 263 -5.27 1.06 16.07
C CYS A 263 -4.76 2.16 17.02
N THR A 264 -4.06 3.19 16.50
CA THR A 264 -3.52 4.28 17.33
C THR A 264 -4.17 5.64 17.08
N GLY A 265 -4.88 5.81 15.95
CA GLY A 265 -5.49 7.09 15.59
C GLY A 265 -6.82 7.37 16.31
N ASP A 266 -7.01 8.62 16.74
CA ASP A 266 -8.26 9.08 17.35
C ASP A 266 -9.40 9.26 16.33
N GLN A 267 -9.06 9.40 15.04
CA GLN A 267 -10.02 9.47 13.94
C GLN A 267 -10.66 8.10 13.60
N SER A 268 -10.18 7.01 14.22
CA SER A 268 -10.67 5.66 13.98
C SER A 268 -11.99 5.38 14.70
N ARG A 269 -13.09 5.40 13.95
CA ARG A 269 -14.43 5.04 14.46
C ARG A 269 -14.48 3.65 15.11
N ASN A 270 -13.75 2.68 14.54
CA ASN A 270 -13.66 1.32 15.08
C ASN A 270 -12.97 1.31 16.45
N ARG A 271 -11.88 2.06 16.61
CA ARG A 271 -11.21 2.20 17.91
C ARG A 271 -12.12 2.91 18.91
N THR A 272 -12.86 3.95 18.51
CA THR A 272 -13.83 4.62 19.39
C THR A 272 -14.91 3.66 19.91
N VAL A 273 -15.46 2.79 19.03
CA VAL A 273 -16.40 1.75 19.47
C VAL A 273 -15.74 0.84 20.50
N GLY A 274 -14.53 0.36 20.22
CA GLY A 274 -13.78 -0.47 21.16
C GLY A 274 -13.54 0.21 22.51
N LEU A 275 -13.14 1.49 22.51
CA LEU A 275 -12.88 2.27 23.72
C LEU A 275 -14.11 2.33 24.63
N ARG A 276 -15.29 2.53 24.04
CA ARG A 276 -16.56 2.61 24.77
C ARG A 276 -17.01 1.24 25.27
N LEU A 277 -16.85 0.20 24.46
CA LEU A 277 -17.06 -1.20 24.89
C LEU A 277 -16.16 -1.58 26.07
N GLY A 278 -14.87 -1.20 26.01
CA GLY A 278 -13.92 -1.45 27.10
C GLY A 278 -14.23 -0.69 28.39
N ARG A 279 -15.03 0.39 28.31
CA ARG A 279 -15.57 1.13 29.47
C ARG A 279 -16.88 0.56 30.00
N GLY A 280 -17.40 -0.50 29.39
CA GLY A 280 -18.64 -1.17 29.79
C GLY A 280 -19.92 -0.59 29.17
N GLU A 281 -19.81 0.31 28.19
CA GLU A 281 -20.99 0.81 27.47
C GLU A 281 -21.57 -0.29 26.56
N LYS A 282 -22.90 -0.33 26.40
CA LYS A 282 -23.56 -1.30 25.53
C LYS A 282 -23.43 -0.89 24.07
N LEU A 283 -23.22 -1.87 23.17
CA LEU A 283 -23.08 -1.63 21.74
C LEU A 283 -24.27 -0.86 21.14
N ALA A 284 -25.49 -1.17 21.58
CA ALA A 284 -26.70 -0.48 21.10
C ALA A 284 -26.66 1.03 21.40
N ASP A 285 -26.22 1.41 22.60
CA ASP A 285 -26.12 2.81 23.02
C ASP A 285 -24.99 3.54 22.27
N ILE A 286 -23.88 2.83 22.03
CA ILE A 286 -22.76 3.32 21.21
C ILE A 286 -23.24 3.60 19.79
N GLN A 287 -23.94 2.66 19.15
CA GLN A 287 -24.43 2.81 17.78
C GLN A 287 -25.45 3.93 17.66
N ALA A 288 -26.40 4.02 18.59
CA ALA A 288 -27.41 5.09 18.61
C ALA A 288 -26.77 6.49 18.71
N SER A 289 -25.78 6.66 19.59
CA SER A 289 -25.08 7.95 19.77
C SER A 289 -24.13 8.32 18.63
N MET A 290 -23.64 7.35 17.85
CA MET A 290 -22.84 7.59 16.64
C MET A 290 -23.72 7.89 15.40
N GLY A 291 -25.03 8.09 15.60
CA GLY A 291 -26.02 8.32 14.55
C GLY A 291 -26.50 7.03 13.85
N GLY A 292 -25.91 5.88 14.18
CA GLY A 292 -26.14 4.58 13.56
C GLY A 292 -27.40 3.89 14.08
N SER A 293 -28.57 4.40 13.71
CA SER A 293 -29.72 3.50 13.52
C SER A 293 -29.46 2.68 12.25
N VAL A 294 -29.74 1.37 12.29
CA VAL A 294 -29.70 0.48 11.10
C VAL A 294 -30.62 1.01 9.98
N ALA A 295 -31.57 1.90 10.30
CA ALA A 295 -32.48 2.55 9.36
C ALA A 295 -32.06 3.98 8.93
N SER A 296 -31.02 4.58 9.54
CA SER A 296 -30.55 5.93 9.18
C SER A 296 -29.34 5.85 8.26
N MET A 297 -29.55 6.12 6.96
CA MET A 297 -28.48 6.21 5.95
C MET A 297 -27.52 7.41 6.15
N GLY A 298 -27.60 8.15 7.27
CA GLY A 298 -26.69 9.24 7.63
C GLY A 298 -25.74 8.95 8.80
N GLY A 299 -25.96 7.85 9.54
CA GLY A 299 -25.13 7.47 10.68
C GLY A 299 -24.16 6.36 10.37
N SER A 300 -22.86 6.59 10.53
CA SER A 300 -21.87 5.56 10.22
C SER A 300 -21.74 4.56 11.36
N VAL A 301 -22.37 3.39 11.22
CA VAL A 301 -21.96 2.19 11.96
C VAL A 301 -20.48 1.92 11.65
N ALA A 302 -19.68 1.64 12.69
CA ALA A 302 -18.28 1.32 12.51
C ALA A 302 -18.13 0.00 11.74
N GLU A 303 -17.46 0.03 10.59
CA GLU A 303 -17.38 -1.10 9.63
C GLU A 303 -16.88 -2.41 10.26
N GLY A 304 -16.03 -2.32 11.30
CA GLY A 304 -15.50 -3.49 12.01
C GLY A 304 -16.57 -4.30 12.75
N VAL A 305 -17.67 -3.68 13.17
CA VAL A 305 -18.75 -4.35 13.92
C VAL A 305 -19.38 -5.49 13.10
N PRO A 306 -19.96 -5.24 11.91
CA PRO A 306 -20.47 -6.33 11.09
C PRO A 306 -19.35 -7.22 10.53
N THR A 307 -18.17 -6.65 10.23
CA THR A 307 -17.03 -7.40 9.68
C THR A 307 -16.53 -8.50 10.63
N ALA A 308 -16.62 -8.32 11.95
CA ALA A 308 -16.22 -9.35 12.92
C ALA A 308 -16.97 -10.68 12.72
N ARG A 309 -18.25 -10.65 12.33
CA ARG A 309 -19.02 -11.86 11.98
C ARG A 309 -18.50 -12.52 10.70
N ALA A 310 -18.26 -11.73 9.65
CA ALA A 310 -17.75 -12.24 8.38
C ALA A 310 -16.36 -12.87 8.54
N ILE A 311 -15.47 -12.25 9.33
CA ILE A 311 -14.12 -12.79 9.61
C ILE A 311 -14.21 -14.14 10.32
N ARG A 312 -15.05 -14.29 11.34
CA ARG A 312 -15.20 -15.56 12.06
C ARG A 312 -15.67 -16.68 11.13
N GLN A 313 -16.63 -16.39 10.26
CA GLN A 313 -17.11 -17.34 9.26
C GLN A 313 -16.04 -17.69 8.23
N LEU A 314 -15.25 -16.70 7.80
CA LEU A 314 -14.15 -16.91 6.85
C LEU A 314 -13.05 -17.77 7.48
N ALA A 315 -12.67 -17.47 8.71
CA ALA A 315 -11.69 -18.22 9.47
C ALA A 315 -12.10 -19.69 9.65
N ALA A 316 -13.37 -19.94 10.00
CA ALA A 316 -13.92 -21.28 10.10
C ALA A 316 -13.90 -22.02 8.75
N ARG A 317 -14.30 -21.34 7.65
CA ARG A 317 -14.28 -21.91 6.29
C ARG A 317 -12.86 -22.30 5.83
N LEU A 318 -11.85 -21.56 6.27
CA LEU A 318 -10.45 -21.80 5.92
C LEU A 318 -9.70 -22.68 6.93
N GLY A 319 -10.32 -23.05 8.05
CA GLY A 319 -9.64 -23.79 9.12
C GLY A 319 -8.50 -23.00 9.80
N VAL A 320 -8.61 -21.67 9.85
CA VAL A 320 -7.59 -20.79 10.43
C VAL A 320 -8.02 -20.30 11.80
N GLU A 321 -7.21 -20.53 12.84
CA GLU A 321 -7.47 -19.96 14.16
C GLU A 321 -7.20 -18.45 14.20
N VAL A 322 -8.19 -17.67 14.63
CA VAL A 322 -8.09 -16.21 14.86
C VAL A 322 -8.58 -15.78 16.25
N PRO A 323 -7.88 -16.18 17.34
CA PRO A 323 -8.34 -15.97 18.71
C PRO A 323 -8.69 -14.53 19.09
N VAL A 324 -7.91 -13.53 18.64
CA VAL A 324 -8.21 -12.12 18.91
C VAL A 324 -9.47 -11.72 18.16
N MET A 325 -9.56 -11.99 16.86
CA MET A 325 -10.74 -11.61 16.06
C MET A 325 -12.02 -12.36 16.50
N ASP A 326 -11.89 -13.62 16.92
CA ASP A 326 -12.99 -14.42 17.49
C ASP A 326 -13.45 -13.85 18.84
N GLY A 327 -12.52 -13.49 19.73
CA GLY A 327 -12.84 -12.81 20.98
C GLY A 327 -13.64 -11.52 20.75
N ILE A 328 -13.26 -10.72 19.75
CA ILE A 328 -14.02 -9.51 19.38
C ILE A 328 -15.41 -9.85 18.86
N HIS A 329 -15.55 -10.90 18.05
CA HIS A 329 -16.86 -11.36 17.63
C HIS A 329 -17.74 -11.74 18.83
N ARG A 330 -17.21 -12.50 19.79
CA ARG A 330 -17.92 -12.91 21.01
C ARG A 330 -18.38 -11.70 21.83
N CYS A 331 -17.52 -10.70 22.02
CA CYS A 331 -17.89 -9.47 22.73
C CYS A 331 -19.00 -8.69 22.00
N ILE A 332 -18.92 -8.56 20.67
CA ILE A 332 -19.84 -7.73 19.89
C ILE A 332 -21.19 -8.42 19.63
N HIS A 333 -21.18 -9.70 19.28
CA HIS A 333 -22.35 -10.41 18.75
C HIS A 333 -22.94 -11.44 19.72
N GLU A 334 -22.17 -11.90 20.72
CA GLU A 334 -22.61 -12.91 21.70
C GLU A 334 -22.73 -12.34 23.12
N GLY A 335 -22.34 -11.07 23.34
CA GLY A 335 -22.42 -10.42 24.64
C GLY A 335 -21.41 -10.94 25.65
N ALA A 336 -20.30 -11.54 25.20
CA ALA A 336 -19.24 -11.98 26.09
C ALA A 336 -18.59 -10.78 26.83
N ASP A 337 -18.25 -10.98 28.11
CA ASP A 337 -17.53 -9.97 28.88
C ASP A 337 -16.09 -9.82 28.37
N ALA A 338 -15.68 -8.57 28.12
CA ALA A 338 -14.37 -8.29 27.54
C ALA A 338 -13.22 -8.66 28.49
N ALA A 339 -13.38 -8.51 29.81
CA ALA A 339 -12.36 -8.91 30.77
C ALA A 339 -12.20 -10.43 30.81
N GLN A 340 -13.31 -11.18 30.72
CA GLN A 340 -13.28 -12.63 30.60
C GLN A 340 -12.58 -13.07 29.30
N VAL A 341 -12.91 -12.49 28.14
CA VAL A 341 -12.27 -12.83 26.86
C VAL A 341 -10.75 -12.58 26.90
N VAL A 342 -10.32 -11.49 27.56
CA VAL A 342 -8.89 -11.20 27.75
C VAL A 342 -8.23 -12.23 28.67
N ALA A 343 -8.87 -12.58 29.79
CA ALA A 343 -8.35 -13.58 30.72
C ALA A 343 -8.21 -14.96 30.06
N GLU A 344 -9.20 -15.36 29.26
CA GLU A 344 -9.15 -16.58 28.44
C GLU A 344 -7.99 -16.52 27.44
N SER A 345 -7.81 -15.39 26.74
CA SER A 345 -6.72 -15.23 25.76
C SER A 345 -5.32 -15.34 26.41
N MET A 346 -5.15 -14.73 27.58
CA MET A 346 -3.88 -14.71 28.33
C MET A 346 -3.57 -16.03 29.05
N SER A 347 -4.56 -16.89 29.28
CA SER A 347 -4.40 -18.18 29.96
C SER A 347 -4.23 -19.37 29.02
N ARG A 348 -4.14 -19.13 27.70
CA ARG A 348 -3.87 -20.16 26.70
C ARG A 348 -2.46 -20.74 26.88
N ASP A 349 -2.27 -21.96 26.40
CA ASP A 349 -0.98 -22.65 26.42
C ASP A 349 0.13 -21.78 25.83
N LEU A 350 1.29 -21.81 26.49
CA LEU A 350 2.50 -21.16 26.01
C LEU A 350 2.96 -21.80 24.70
N LYS A 351 3.18 -20.97 23.68
CA LYS A 351 3.59 -21.40 22.33
C LYS A 351 4.73 -20.52 21.83
N PRO A 352 5.58 -21.02 20.91
CA PRO A 352 6.52 -20.17 20.17
C PRO A 352 5.80 -19.02 19.47
N GLU A 353 6.46 -17.87 19.35
CA GLU A 353 5.87 -16.68 18.70
C GLU A 353 5.55 -16.92 17.21
N VAL A 354 6.46 -17.62 16.53
CA VAL A 354 6.38 -18.05 15.14
C VAL A 354 6.60 -19.56 15.08
N GLU A 355 5.80 -20.25 14.27
CA GLU A 355 5.93 -21.69 14.07
C GLU A 355 7.29 -22.06 13.48
N GLN A 356 7.91 -23.13 13.99
CA GLN A 356 9.25 -23.55 13.57
C GLN A 356 9.34 -23.83 12.06
N ALA A 357 8.28 -24.37 11.47
CA ALA A 357 8.20 -24.60 10.03
C ALA A 357 8.27 -23.29 9.22
N VAL A 358 7.64 -22.22 9.71
CA VAL A 358 7.68 -20.89 9.08
C VAL A 358 9.08 -20.29 9.17
N ILE A 359 9.78 -20.45 10.31
CA ILE A 359 11.17 -20.02 10.47
C ILE A 359 12.08 -20.72 9.45
N GLN A 360 11.95 -22.04 9.31
CA GLN A 360 12.74 -22.84 8.37
C GLN A 360 12.47 -22.45 6.91
N ALA A 361 11.20 -22.25 6.53
CA ALA A 361 10.82 -21.78 5.20
C ALA A 361 11.40 -20.37 4.92
N SER A 362 11.36 -19.48 5.92
CA SER A 362 11.86 -18.11 5.80
C SER A 362 13.38 -18.04 5.68
N ALA A 363 14.13 -18.92 6.36
CA ALA A 363 15.59 -18.99 6.22
C ALA A 363 16.03 -19.32 4.79
N SER A 364 15.30 -20.23 4.14
CA SER A 364 15.52 -20.59 2.74
C SER A 364 15.22 -19.41 1.80
N ALA A 365 14.13 -18.69 2.05
CA ALA A 365 13.78 -17.49 1.30
C ALA A 365 14.79 -16.34 1.51
N ALA A 366 15.30 -16.15 2.73
CA ALA A 366 16.31 -15.15 3.06
C ALA A 366 17.64 -15.41 2.35
N GLU A 367 18.03 -16.68 2.20
CA GLU A 367 19.20 -17.06 1.41
C GLU A 367 19.02 -16.72 -0.08
N LEU A 368 17.85 -17.03 -0.65
CA LEU A 368 17.52 -16.64 -2.02
C LEU A 368 17.51 -15.12 -2.19
N TYR A 369 16.96 -14.38 -1.21
CA TYR A 369 16.93 -12.93 -1.22
C TYR A 369 18.34 -12.32 -1.18
N ARG A 370 19.22 -12.81 -0.30
CA ARG A 370 20.64 -12.38 -0.26
C ARG A 370 21.31 -12.60 -1.61
N ARG A 371 21.12 -13.78 -2.22
CA ARG A 371 21.68 -14.09 -3.55
C ARG A 371 21.15 -13.15 -4.63
N ALA A 372 19.85 -12.83 -4.61
CA ALA A 372 19.24 -11.91 -5.55
C ALA A 372 19.79 -10.48 -5.40
N GLN A 373 19.93 -9.98 -4.17
CA GLN A 373 20.51 -8.65 -3.90
C GLN A 373 21.96 -8.56 -4.35
N THR A 374 22.80 -9.55 -4.03
CA THR A 374 24.20 -9.58 -4.45
C THR A 374 24.31 -9.59 -5.97
N SER A 375 23.45 -10.36 -6.65
CA SER A 375 23.42 -10.42 -8.12
C SER A 375 22.99 -9.09 -8.74
N ALA A 376 21.95 -8.44 -8.21
CA ALA A 376 21.48 -7.13 -8.70
C ALA A 376 22.52 -6.02 -8.50
N ALA A 377 23.19 -6.00 -7.34
CA ALA A 377 24.27 -5.04 -7.06
C ALA A 377 25.47 -5.26 -8.00
N ALA A 378 25.87 -6.52 -8.24
CA ALA A 378 26.94 -6.86 -9.17
C ALA A 378 26.60 -6.46 -10.62
N LEU A 379 25.37 -6.73 -11.07
CA LEU A 379 24.87 -6.30 -12.39
C LEU A 379 24.89 -4.77 -12.53
N SER A 380 24.41 -4.04 -11.53
CA SER A 380 24.41 -2.56 -11.55
C SER A 380 25.83 -2.00 -11.59
N ALA A 381 26.76 -2.57 -10.83
CA ALA A 381 28.16 -2.15 -10.80
C ALA A 381 28.86 -2.41 -12.14
N ALA A 382 28.67 -3.60 -12.71
CA ALA A 382 29.25 -3.97 -14.00
C ALA A 382 28.70 -3.14 -15.16
N ALA A 383 27.39 -2.90 -15.20
CA ALA A 383 26.79 -2.00 -16.18
C ALA A 383 27.38 -0.59 -16.08
N SER A 384 27.55 -0.06 -14.86
CA SER A 384 28.15 1.26 -14.64
C SER A 384 29.62 1.31 -15.10
N GLN A 385 30.41 0.26 -14.84
CA GLN A 385 31.79 0.17 -15.29
C GLN A 385 31.92 0.07 -16.82
N ALA A 386 31.07 -0.73 -17.47
CA ALA A 386 31.04 -0.85 -18.92
C ALA A 386 30.68 0.48 -19.61
N LEU A 387 29.68 1.20 -19.07
CA LEU A 387 29.32 2.56 -19.51
C LEU A 387 30.47 3.55 -19.34
N LEU A 388 31.17 3.53 -18.20
CA LEU A 388 32.32 4.42 -17.96
C LEU A 388 33.48 4.12 -18.92
N ALA A 389 33.79 2.84 -19.16
CA ALA A 389 34.83 2.42 -20.09
C ALA A 389 34.51 2.88 -21.52
N ALA A 390 33.30 2.60 -22.01
CA ALA A 390 32.87 2.97 -23.36
C ALA A 390 32.77 4.50 -23.55
N ALA A 391 32.32 5.24 -22.52
CA ALA A 391 32.30 6.70 -22.56
C ALA A 391 33.72 7.30 -22.63
N SER A 392 34.69 6.68 -21.95
CA SER A 392 36.09 7.13 -21.97
C SER A 392 36.81 6.85 -23.29
N SER A 393 36.33 5.89 -24.09
CA SER A 393 36.89 5.55 -25.40
C SER A 393 36.26 6.32 -26.57
N GLY A 394 35.32 7.23 -26.31
CA GLY A 394 34.62 7.99 -27.36
C GLY A 394 33.67 7.14 -28.21
N ALA A 395 33.17 6.03 -27.65
CA ALA A 395 32.28 5.10 -28.34
C ALA A 395 30.94 5.76 -28.72
N SER A 396 30.32 5.28 -29.81
CA SER A 396 29.00 5.76 -30.23
C SER A 396 27.91 5.27 -29.25
N GLN A 397 26.69 5.81 -29.39
CA GLN A 397 25.57 5.38 -28.53
C GLN A 397 25.24 3.89 -28.72
N GLU A 398 25.26 3.39 -29.95
CA GLU A 398 25.04 1.97 -30.24
C GLU A 398 26.13 1.08 -29.63
N ASP A 399 27.39 1.53 -29.65
CA ASP A 399 28.51 0.79 -29.03
C ASP A 399 28.35 0.71 -27.50
N MET A 400 27.89 1.80 -26.87
CA MET A 400 27.61 1.83 -25.43
C MET A 400 26.46 0.89 -25.05
N GLU A 401 25.39 0.87 -25.84
CA GLU A 401 24.25 -0.03 -25.63
C GLU A 401 24.66 -1.51 -25.83
N ALA A 402 25.46 -1.81 -26.85
CA ALA A 402 25.99 -3.14 -27.11
C ALA A 402 26.95 -3.62 -26.00
N ALA A 403 27.82 -2.74 -25.47
CA ALA A 403 28.74 -3.06 -24.38
C ALA A 403 28.00 -3.38 -23.08
N VAL A 404 26.94 -2.63 -22.76
CA VAL A 404 26.08 -2.90 -21.60
C VAL A 404 25.33 -4.22 -21.77
N ALA A 405 24.77 -4.49 -22.94
CA ALA A 405 24.08 -5.75 -23.22
C ALA A 405 25.03 -6.96 -23.11
N ALA A 406 26.24 -6.86 -23.65
CA ALA A 406 27.26 -7.90 -23.55
C ALA A 406 27.72 -8.16 -22.11
N ALA A 407 27.92 -7.10 -21.31
CA ALA A 407 28.27 -7.22 -19.90
C ALA A 407 27.14 -7.90 -19.09
N VAL A 408 25.88 -7.56 -19.37
CA VAL A 408 24.72 -8.18 -18.74
C VAL A 408 24.61 -9.67 -19.10
N GLU A 409 24.82 -10.06 -20.36
CA GLU A 409 24.78 -11.47 -20.77
C GLU A 409 25.95 -12.29 -20.19
N ALA A 410 27.17 -11.72 -20.13
CA ALA A 410 28.30 -12.38 -19.49
C ALA A 410 28.05 -12.67 -18.00
N LEU A 411 27.36 -11.77 -17.30
CA LEU A 411 26.97 -11.95 -15.90
C LEU A 411 25.84 -12.96 -15.71
N LYS A 412 24.93 -13.11 -16.68
CA LYS A 412 23.91 -14.18 -16.66
C LYS A 412 24.53 -15.56 -16.87
N ALA A 413 25.63 -15.64 -17.63
CA ALA A 413 26.34 -16.88 -17.93
C ALA A 413 27.38 -17.28 -16.86
N ALA A 414 27.80 -16.34 -16.00
CA ALA A 414 28.76 -16.62 -14.95
C ALA A 414 28.15 -17.50 -13.83
N PRO A 415 28.86 -18.52 -13.33
CA PRO A 415 28.42 -19.26 -12.15
C PRO A 415 28.27 -18.29 -10.97
N PRO A 416 27.33 -18.54 -10.03
CA PRO A 416 27.06 -17.62 -8.95
C PRO A 416 28.34 -17.32 -8.19
N VAL A 417 28.61 -16.03 -7.96
CA VAL A 417 29.75 -15.57 -7.16
C VAL A 417 29.61 -16.20 -5.79
N ALA A 418 30.37 -17.26 -5.53
CA ALA A 418 30.58 -17.75 -4.17
C ALA A 418 31.17 -16.56 -3.41
N ALA A 419 30.45 -16.09 -2.40
CA ALA A 419 31.00 -15.13 -1.46
C ALA A 419 32.37 -15.66 -1.04
N ALA A 420 33.42 -14.89 -1.31
CA ALA A 420 34.75 -15.17 -0.79
C ALA A 420 34.68 -15.05 0.73
N VAL A 421 34.24 -16.12 1.40
CA VAL A 421 34.47 -16.35 2.81
C VAL A 421 35.96 -16.59 2.90
N GLY A 422 36.67 -15.58 3.40
CA GLY A 422 38.10 -15.65 3.67
C GLY A 422 38.40 -16.90 4.50
N GLY A 423 39.02 -17.89 3.84
CA GLY A 423 39.69 -18.98 4.51
C GLY A 423 40.91 -18.45 5.23
N GLY A 424 40.83 -18.31 6.55
CA GLY A 424 41.98 -18.17 7.44
C GLY A 424 41.99 -19.34 8.42
N ARG A 425 42.72 -20.41 8.07
CA ARG A 425 43.08 -21.51 8.96
C ARG A 425 43.89 -20.98 10.16
N GLY A 426 43.78 -21.70 11.28
CA GLY A 426 44.34 -21.32 12.59
C GLY A 426 45.86 -21.46 12.76
N GLY A 427 46.25 -21.26 14.04
CA GLY A 427 47.61 -21.14 14.58
C GLY A 427 47.77 -19.72 15.14
N GLY A 428 47.88 -19.44 16.44
CA GLY A 428 48.68 -20.10 17.47
C GLY A 428 49.87 -19.19 17.81
N GLY A 429 49.88 -18.57 18.99
CA GLY A 429 51.08 -17.99 19.61
C GLY A 429 51.14 -16.47 19.82
N GLY A 430 50.97 -16.05 21.08
CA GLY A 430 51.95 -15.24 21.83
C GLY A 430 52.25 -13.78 21.46
N GLY A 431 51.97 -12.87 22.41
CA GLY A 431 52.98 -11.89 22.86
C GLY A 431 52.82 -10.42 22.45
N GLY A 432 52.36 -9.59 23.40
CA GLY A 432 53.04 -8.36 23.84
C GLY A 432 53.00 -7.07 23.00
N GLY A 433 52.51 -6.00 23.63
CA GLY A 433 53.19 -4.69 23.61
C GLY A 433 52.59 -3.53 22.81
N GLY A 434 51.89 -2.62 23.51
CA GLY A 434 52.30 -1.21 23.69
C GLY A 434 52.24 -0.18 22.54
N GLY A 435 51.57 0.95 22.82
CA GLY A 435 51.78 2.29 22.23
C GLY A 435 50.95 2.59 20.98
N GLY A 436 50.33 3.76 20.75
CA GLY A 436 50.46 5.09 21.34
C GLY A 436 50.51 6.12 20.19
N GLY A 437 49.68 7.18 20.26
CA GLY A 437 49.70 8.35 19.36
C GLY A 437 48.96 8.15 18.03
N GLY A 438 48.08 9.02 17.55
CA GLY A 438 48.02 10.47 17.70
C GLY A 438 48.50 11.14 16.41
N VAL A 439 47.77 12.18 16.00
CA VAL A 439 48.14 13.25 15.05
C VAL A 439 47.48 13.21 13.65
N SER A 440 46.65 14.24 13.49
CA SER A 440 46.12 14.88 12.29
C SER A 440 47.19 15.59 11.43
N ASN A 441 46.98 15.61 10.11
CA ASN A 441 47.23 16.72 9.16
C ASN A 441 47.02 16.11 7.76
N GLY A 442 46.54 16.79 6.74
CA GLY A 442 46.67 18.19 6.37
C GLY A 442 46.73 18.17 4.83
N ALA A 443 46.08 19.15 4.21
CA ALA A 443 45.78 19.18 2.79
C ALA A 443 46.97 19.61 1.90
N VAL A 444 46.69 19.68 0.58
CA VAL A 444 47.16 20.70 -0.40
C VAL A 444 48.28 20.32 -1.42
N VAL A 445 47.81 20.13 -2.68
CA VAL A 445 48.16 20.84 -3.94
C VAL A 445 49.37 20.44 -4.82
N GLY A 446 49.09 20.40 -6.14
CA GLY A 446 49.99 20.76 -7.25
C GLY A 446 49.35 20.41 -8.63
N SER A 447 48.59 21.29 -9.32
CA SER A 447 48.99 22.32 -10.33
C SER A 447 49.54 21.72 -11.64
N VAL A 448 49.29 22.12 -12.90
CA VAL A 448 48.67 23.27 -13.59
C VAL A 448 48.31 22.82 -15.03
N GLY A 449 47.30 23.44 -15.67
CA GLY A 449 47.17 23.43 -17.13
C GLY A 449 45.96 24.23 -17.65
N LYS A 450 46.09 25.55 -17.81
CA LYS A 450 45.13 26.40 -18.53
C LYS A 450 45.29 26.20 -20.04
N GLY A 451 44.19 25.96 -20.75
CA GLY A 451 44.17 25.95 -22.22
C GLY A 451 42.76 25.86 -22.82
N ALA A 452 42.22 27.03 -23.18
CA ALA A 452 41.34 27.31 -24.32
C ALA A 452 39.96 26.61 -24.51
N ARG A 453 39.01 27.49 -24.86
CA ARG A 453 37.77 27.32 -25.64
C ARG A 453 36.48 26.91 -24.91
N ALA A 454 35.66 27.95 -24.72
CA ALA A 454 34.21 27.90 -24.64
C ALA A 454 33.62 27.16 -25.86
N GLY A 455 32.85 26.12 -25.57
CA GLY A 455 32.11 25.30 -26.53
C GLY A 455 31.61 24.04 -25.83
N GLY A 456 30.29 23.90 -25.69
CA GLY A 456 29.67 22.64 -25.24
C GLY A 456 29.49 22.46 -23.72
N ARG A 457 28.92 23.45 -23.01
CA ARG A 457 28.28 23.19 -21.70
C ARG A 457 26.87 22.58 -21.87
N GLY A 458 26.11 22.97 -22.89
CA GLY A 458 24.79 22.39 -23.18
C GLY A 458 24.86 20.93 -23.66
N GLU A 459 25.84 20.60 -24.49
CA GLU A 459 25.98 19.27 -25.09
C GLU A 459 26.56 18.22 -24.12
N ARG A 460 27.44 18.64 -23.20
CA ARG A 460 27.98 17.77 -22.13
C ARG A 460 26.96 17.48 -21.01
N VAL A 461 26.07 18.43 -20.71
CA VAL A 461 24.97 18.22 -19.75
C VAL A 461 23.88 17.34 -20.37
N ALA A 462 23.56 17.54 -21.66
CA ALA A 462 22.62 16.69 -22.39
C ALA A 462 23.12 15.24 -22.54
N LYS A 463 24.42 15.03 -22.85
CA LYS A 463 25.03 13.69 -22.87
C LYS A 463 25.08 13.05 -21.48
N GLY A 464 25.37 13.82 -20.42
CA GLY A 464 25.36 13.31 -19.04
C GLY A 464 23.97 12.91 -18.53
N GLN A 465 22.91 13.64 -18.91
CA GLN A 465 21.52 13.30 -18.56
C GLN A 465 20.98 12.13 -19.38
N ALA A 466 21.35 12.02 -20.67
CA ALA A 466 21.03 10.87 -21.50
C ALA A 466 21.71 9.59 -21.00
N VAL A 467 22.98 9.65 -20.60
CA VAL A 467 23.73 8.54 -20.01
C VAL A 467 23.13 8.09 -18.66
N ALA A 468 22.68 9.04 -17.82
CA ALA A 468 22.01 8.70 -16.56
C ALA A 468 20.61 8.08 -16.78
N ALA A 469 19.86 8.55 -17.79
CA ALA A 469 18.55 7.99 -18.14
C ALA A 469 18.67 6.58 -18.76
N LEU A 470 19.65 6.37 -19.65
CA LEU A 470 19.97 5.06 -20.24
C LEU A 470 20.49 4.08 -19.19
N ALA A 471 21.34 4.52 -18.25
CA ALA A 471 21.80 3.71 -17.13
C ALA A 471 20.63 3.31 -16.20
N GLY A 472 19.71 4.22 -15.91
CA GLY A 472 18.50 3.94 -15.14
C GLY A 472 17.57 2.93 -15.84
N ALA A 473 17.38 3.07 -17.15
CA ALA A 473 16.58 2.16 -17.96
C ALA A 473 17.23 0.77 -18.08
N ALA A 474 18.55 0.69 -18.26
CA ALA A 474 19.30 -0.56 -18.34
C ALA A 474 19.33 -1.32 -17.00
N VAL A 475 19.49 -0.61 -15.87
CA VAL A 475 19.37 -1.20 -14.53
C VAL A 475 17.94 -1.68 -14.27
N GLY A 476 16.92 -0.92 -14.67
CA GLY A 476 15.52 -1.33 -14.58
C GLY A 476 15.21 -2.59 -15.40
N ALA A 477 15.71 -2.66 -16.63
CA ALA A 477 15.55 -3.81 -17.52
C ALA A 477 16.32 -5.05 -17.02
N ALA A 478 17.52 -4.88 -16.47
CA ALA A 478 18.31 -5.96 -15.89
C ALA A 478 17.65 -6.55 -14.62
N VAL A 479 17.11 -5.69 -13.75
CA VAL A 479 16.36 -6.12 -12.56
C VAL A 479 15.07 -6.85 -12.96
N ALA A 480 14.34 -6.36 -13.97
CA ALA A 480 13.15 -7.02 -14.49
C ALA A 480 13.46 -8.39 -15.14
N ALA A 481 14.56 -8.50 -15.88
CA ALA A 481 15.00 -9.76 -16.50
C ALA A 481 15.45 -10.80 -15.46
N VAL A 482 16.14 -10.38 -14.39
CA VAL A 482 16.52 -11.27 -13.29
C VAL A 482 15.30 -11.72 -12.48
N ALA A 483 14.34 -10.82 -12.23
CA ALA A 483 13.08 -11.19 -11.60
C ALA A 483 12.29 -12.20 -12.47
N ALA A 484 12.23 -12.00 -13.79
CA ALA A 484 11.56 -12.92 -14.71
C ALA A 484 12.25 -14.30 -14.79
N ALA A 485 13.58 -14.35 -14.77
CA ALA A 485 14.34 -15.61 -14.77
C ALA A 485 14.20 -16.39 -13.45
N LEU A 486 14.15 -15.69 -12.31
CA LEU A 486 13.95 -16.31 -10.99
C LEU A 486 12.51 -16.79 -10.76
N ILE A 487 11.51 -16.13 -11.36
CA ILE A 487 10.09 -16.50 -11.24
C ILE A 487 9.70 -17.55 -12.31
N GLY A 488 10.30 -17.52 -13.51
CA GLY A 488 9.98 -18.41 -14.63
C GLY A 488 10.48 -19.86 -14.50
N GLY A 489 11.38 -20.14 -13.55
CA GLY A 489 11.99 -21.46 -13.36
C GLY A 489 11.06 -22.59 -12.86
N ARG A 490 9.77 -22.32 -12.60
CA ARG A 490 8.80 -23.31 -12.08
C ARG A 490 7.86 -23.95 -13.11
N ARG A 491 8.03 -23.71 -14.42
CA ARG A 491 7.17 -24.31 -15.47
C ARG A 491 7.75 -25.53 -16.23
N ARG A 492 8.81 -26.16 -15.72
CA ARG A 492 9.23 -27.48 -16.22
C ARG A 492 9.57 -28.41 -15.07
N ARG A 493 8.55 -29.12 -14.58
CA ARG A 493 8.55 -30.55 -14.27
C ARG A 493 7.13 -31.01 -13.99
#